data_AF-A0A9P0ALJ9-F1
#
_entry.id   AF-A0A9P0ALJ9-F1
#
_cell.length_a   1.000
_cell.length_b   1.000
_cell.length_c   1.000
_cell.angle_alpha   90.00
_cell.angle_beta   90.00
_cell.angle_gamma   90.00
#
_symmetry.space_group_name_H-M   'P 1'
#
loop_
_entity.id
_entity.type
_entity.pdbx_description
1 polymer ?
#
loop_
_entity_poly.entity_id
_entity_poly.type
_entity_poly.pdbx_seq_one_letter_code
_entity_poly.pdbx_strand_id
1 'polypeptide(L)'
;MRLVDDFLNQCKAEVVEMGTNYIRNTNITYYQILTKNSNELVSFTKNIEAVKYLQTPILKRKYPIYGDMVDARIKKAVHRRDLMQQGLKWCSIVFYQYADIPFDTIEKVLEYLNNTDLRILIYACKPLKSKFDEISFSSLSLERLDLFDY
;
A
#
# COMPACT_ATOMS: atom_id res chain seq x y z
N MET A 1 -29.57 9.56 -27.54
CA MET A 1 -28.42 10.48 -27.59
C MET A 1 -28.35 11.34 -26.32
N ARG A 2 -29.36 12.14 -25.98
CA ARG A 2 -29.39 13.00 -24.77
C ARG A 2 -28.96 12.34 -23.44
N LEU A 3 -29.45 11.14 -23.11
CA LEU A 3 -29.07 10.44 -21.86
C LEU A 3 -27.57 10.11 -21.74
N VAL A 4 -26.91 9.82 -22.86
CA VAL A 4 -25.47 9.52 -22.88
C VAL A 4 -24.67 10.79 -22.67
N ASP A 5 -25.10 11.89 -23.30
CA ASP A 5 -24.48 13.21 -23.14
C ASP A 5 -24.64 13.72 -21.70
N ASP A 6 -25.82 13.54 -21.09
CA ASP A 6 -26.11 13.92 -19.71
C ASP A 6 -25.24 13.15 -18.72
N PHE A 7 -25.13 11.83 -18.86
CA PHE A 7 -24.28 11.00 -18.01
C PHE A 7 -22.79 11.35 -18.19
N LEU A 8 -22.33 11.55 -19.43
CA LEU A 8 -20.95 11.96 -19.70
C LEU A 8 -20.62 13.31 -19.05
N ASN A 9 -21.56 14.25 -19.05
CA ASN A 9 -21.39 15.54 -18.39
C ASN A 9 -21.31 15.40 -16.87
N GLN A 10 -22.12 14.51 -16.27
CA GLN A 10 -22.01 14.18 -14.84
C GLN A 10 -20.65 13.56 -14.50
N CYS A 11 -20.17 12.60 -15.30
CA CYS A 11 -18.84 12.01 -15.11
C CYS A 11 -17.74 13.08 -15.15
N LYS A 12 -17.77 13.96 -16.16
CA LYS A 12 -16.79 15.05 -16.30
C LYS A 12 -16.84 16.02 -15.13
N ALA A 13 -18.05 16.42 -14.71
CA ALA A 13 -18.24 17.33 -13.58
C ALA A 13 -17.69 16.73 -12.28
N GLU A 14 -17.99 15.45 -12.01
CA GLU A 14 -17.49 14.76 -10.81
C GLU A 14 -15.97 14.63 -10.85
N VAL A 15 -15.36 14.27 -11.98
CA VAL A 15 -13.90 14.20 -12.14
C VAL A 15 -13.23 15.57 -11.90
N VAL A 16 -13.80 16.65 -12.43
CA VAL A 16 -13.30 18.01 -12.22
C VAL A 16 -13.35 18.37 -10.74
N GLU A 17 -14.46 18.10 -10.06
CA GLU A 17 -14.61 18.34 -8.62
C GLU A 17 -13.62 17.50 -7.81
N MET A 18 -13.42 16.22 -8.16
CA MET A 18 -12.43 15.35 -7.53
C MET A 18 -10.99 15.84 -7.71
N GLY A 19 -10.73 16.58 -8.79
CA GLY A 19 -9.42 17.15 -9.11
C GLY A 19 -9.07 18.40 -8.28
N THR A 20 -10.07 19.14 -7.82
CA THR A 20 -9.88 20.37 -7.03
C THR A 20 -10.06 20.15 -5.53
N ASN A 21 -10.72 19.06 -5.13
CA ASN A 21 -10.92 18.71 -3.72
C ASN A 21 -9.77 17.87 -3.16
N TYR A 22 -9.07 18.45 -2.18
CA TYR A 22 -8.06 17.78 -1.38
C TYR A 22 -8.68 16.94 -0.27
N ILE A 23 -8.00 15.86 0.11
CA ILE A 23 -8.46 14.95 1.14
C ILE A 23 -7.94 15.46 2.48
N ARG A 24 -8.80 16.15 3.24
CA ARG A 24 -8.46 16.77 4.52
C ARG A 24 -7.17 17.60 4.41
N ASN A 25 -6.22 17.42 5.34
CA ASN A 25 -4.96 18.15 5.41
C ASN A 25 -3.85 17.47 4.58
N THR A 26 -4.20 16.75 3.52
CA THR A 26 -3.22 16.13 2.61
C THR A 26 -3.12 16.91 1.31
N ASN A 27 -1.96 16.83 0.66
CA ASN A 27 -1.75 17.41 -0.67
C ASN A 27 -2.25 16.46 -1.78
N ILE A 28 -3.13 15.52 -1.44
CA ILE A 28 -3.64 14.51 -2.38
C ILE A 28 -5.12 14.75 -2.64
N THR A 29 -5.48 14.74 -3.92
CA THR A 29 -6.86 14.92 -4.37
C THR A 29 -7.54 13.57 -4.59
N TYR A 30 -8.87 13.56 -4.63
CA TYR A 30 -9.63 12.34 -4.93
C TYR A 30 -9.32 11.82 -6.33
N TYR A 31 -9.09 12.71 -7.30
CA TYR A 31 -8.70 12.35 -8.66
C TYR A 31 -7.35 11.64 -8.70
N GLN A 32 -6.39 12.05 -7.87
CA GLN A 32 -5.10 11.37 -7.76
C GLN A 32 -5.24 9.94 -7.23
N ILE A 33 -6.22 9.66 -6.35
CA ILE A 33 -6.50 8.28 -5.95
C ILE A 33 -6.94 7.44 -7.15
N LEU A 34 -7.80 7.97 -8.01
CA LEU A 34 -8.31 7.26 -9.19
C LEU A 34 -7.20 6.92 -10.20
N THR A 35 -6.26 7.83 -10.39
CA THR A 35 -5.33 7.80 -11.52
C THR A 35 -3.93 7.30 -11.19
N LYS A 36 -3.43 7.55 -9.97
CA LYS A 36 -2.08 7.10 -9.57
C LYS A 36 -1.98 5.60 -9.50
N ASN A 37 -0.79 5.06 -9.77
CA ASN A 37 -0.56 3.63 -9.71
C ASN A 37 -0.58 3.11 -8.26
N SER A 38 -0.68 1.78 -8.09
CA SER A 38 -0.82 1.18 -6.76
C SER A 38 0.40 1.41 -5.85
N ASN A 39 1.62 1.51 -6.39
CA ASN A 39 2.83 1.79 -5.59
C ASN A 39 2.79 3.22 -5.06
N GLU A 40 2.42 4.19 -5.90
CA GLU A 40 2.28 5.58 -5.48
C GLU A 40 1.24 5.72 -4.37
N LEU A 41 0.12 4.98 -4.46
CA LEU A 41 -0.94 5.00 -3.44
C LEU A 41 -0.52 4.35 -2.11
N VAL A 42 0.47 3.45 -2.09
CA VAL A 42 0.96 2.87 -0.83
C VAL A 42 1.48 3.96 0.10
N SER A 43 2.20 4.96 -0.41
CA SER A 43 2.70 6.06 0.41
C SER A 43 1.58 6.87 1.07
N PHE A 44 0.47 7.10 0.36
CA PHE A 44 -0.72 7.77 0.90
C PHE A 44 -1.32 7.00 2.08
N THR A 45 -1.30 5.67 2.04
CA THR A 45 -1.88 4.84 3.11
C THR A 45 -1.13 4.91 4.44
N LYS A 46 0.03 5.58 4.50
CA LYS A 46 0.73 5.89 5.75
C LYS A 46 -0.05 6.91 6.60
N ASN A 47 -0.87 7.76 5.98
CA ASN A 47 -1.78 8.65 6.71
C ASN A 47 -3.07 7.92 7.11
N ILE A 48 -3.06 7.31 8.29
CA ILE A 48 -4.16 6.48 8.80
C ILE A 48 -5.48 7.27 8.89
N GLU A 49 -5.43 8.54 9.31
CA GLU A 49 -6.63 9.36 9.46
C GLU A 49 -7.27 9.71 8.10
N ALA A 50 -6.45 9.96 7.08
CA ALA A 50 -6.94 10.14 5.72
C ALA A 50 -7.57 8.85 5.17
N VAL A 51 -6.95 7.68 5.41
CA VAL A 51 -7.49 6.37 5.00
C VAL A 51 -8.83 6.09 5.67
N LYS A 52 -8.92 6.25 7.01
CA LYS A 52 -10.18 6.03 7.76
C LYS A 52 -11.30 6.92 7.24
N TYR A 53 -11.00 8.19 6.95
CA TYR A 53 -11.99 9.12 6.41
C TYR A 53 -12.56 8.65 5.07
N LEU A 54 -11.72 8.11 4.19
CA LEU A 54 -12.14 7.60 2.88
C LEU A 54 -12.96 6.31 2.95
N GLN A 55 -12.83 5.55 4.04
CA GLN A 55 -13.62 4.33 4.28
C GLN A 55 -15.02 4.62 4.86
N THR A 56 -15.45 5.89 4.90
CA THR A 56 -16.77 6.28 5.37
C THR A 56 -17.81 6.30 4.24
N PRO A 57 -19.11 6.09 4.54
CA PRO A 57 -20.18 6.24 3.55
C PRO A 57 -20.30 7.65 2.94
N ILE A 58 -19.68 8.65 3.56
CA ILE A 58 -19.69 10.05 3.11
C ILE A 58 -19.07 10.18 1.71
N LEU A 59 -18.05 9.38 1.41
CA LEU A 59 -17.37 9.42 0.12
C LEU A 59 -18.31 9.10 -1.04
N LYS A 60 -19.12 8.04 -0.91
CA LYS A 60 -20.07 7.61 -1.95
C LYS A 60 -21.20 8.62 -2.13
N ARG A 61 -21.60 9.31 -1.05
CA ARG A 61 -22.58 10.40 -1.14
C ARG A 61 -22.01 11.62 -1.85
N LYS A 62 -20.72 11.92 -1.63
CA LYS A 62 -20.04 13.06 -2.27
C LYS A 62 -19.74 12.80 -3.75
N TYR A 63 -19.34 11.58 -4.10
CA TYR A 63 -18.95 11.19 -5.45
C TYR A 63 -19.73 9.93 -5.85
N PRO A 64 -20.98 10.07 -6.33
CA PRO A 64 -21.84 8.93 -6.62
C PRO A 64 -21.34 8.03 -7.75
N ILE A 65 -20.62 8.58 -8.73
CA ILE A 65 -20.14 7.81 -9.90
C ILE A 65 -18.83 7.10 -9.58
N TYR A 66 -17.87 7.80 -8.96
CA TYR A 66 -16.51 7.31 -8.77
C TYR A 66 -16.17 6.97 -7.32
N GLY A 67 -17.02 7.28 -6.35
CA GLY A 67 -16.75 7.05 -4.92
C GLY A 67 -16.43 5.60 -4.59
N ASP A 68 -17.15 4.64 -5.20
CA ASP A 68 -16.85 3.21 -5.06
C ASP A 68 -15.48 2.84 -5.61
N MET A 69 -15.08 3.45 -6.73
CA MET A 69 -13.76 3.21 -7.33
C MET A 69 -12.65 3.78 -6.44
N VAL A 70 -12.83 4.95 -5.85
CA VAL A 70 -11.88 5.53 -4.89
C VAL A 70 -11.73 4.61 -3.67
N ASP A 71 -12.83 4.18 -3.05
CA ASP A 71 -12.82 3.27 -1.89
C ASP A 71 -12.08 1.96 -2.21
N ALA A 72 -12.41 1.33 -3.35
CA ALA A 72 -11.77 0.10 -3.79
C ALA A 72 -10.26 0.27 -3.99
N ARG A 73 -9.82 1.40 -4.58
CA ARG A 73 -8.40 1.68 -4.80
C ARG A 73 -7.64 1.90 -3.50
N ILE A 74 -8.24 2.58 -2.52
CA ILE A 74 -7.63 2.75 -1.19
C ILE A 74 -7.51 1.40 -0.49
N LYS A 75 -8.55 0.58 -0.48
CA LYS A 75 -8.50 -0.78 0.09
C LYS A 75 -7.40 -1.61 -0.54
N LYS A 76 -7.27 -1.56 -1.88
CA LYS A 76 -6.20 -2.26 -2.61
C LYS A 76 -4.81 -1.74 -2.24
N ALA A 77 -4.65 -0.43 -2.07
CA ALA A 77 -3.39 0.20 -1.67
C ALA A 77 -2.99 -0.19 -0.23
N VAL A 78 -3.94 -0.18 0.70
CA VAL A 78 -3.74 -0.63 2.09
C VAL A 78 -3.30 -2.10 2.11
N HIS A 79 -4.02 -2.95 1.39
CA HIS A 79 -3.66 -4.36 1.27
C HIS A 79 -2.25 -4.56 0.68
N ARG A 80 -1.88 -3.75 -0.32
CA ARG A 80 -0.54 -3.79 -0.91
C ARG A 80 0.53 -3.35 0.09
N ARG A 81 0.31 -2.27 0.84
CA ARG A 81 1.22 -1.82 1.92
C ARG A 81 1.48 -2.96 2.89
N ASP A 82 0.42 -3.64 3.35
CA ASP A 82 0.54 -4.71 4.34
C ASP A 82 1.30 -5.93 3.78
N LEU A 83 1.15 -6.22 2.49
CA LEU A 83 1.97 -7.24 1.80
C LEU A 83 3.43 -6.82 1.68
N MET A 84 3.71 -5.56 1.31
CA MET A 84 5.07 -5.05 1.22
C MET A 84 5.78 -5.10 2.58
N GLN A 85 5.11 -4.67 3.65
CA GLN A 85 5.65 -4.74 5.02
C GLN A 85 5.96 -6.17 5.45
N GLN A 86 5.08 -7.13 5.14
CA GLN A 86 5.35 -8.55 5.41
C GLN A 86 6.51 -9.09 4.56
N GLY A 87 6.57 -8.74 3.28
CA GLY A 87 7.67 -9.11 2.39
C GLY A 87 9.02 -8.60 2.91
N LEU A 88 9.08 -7.33 3.32
CA LEU A 88 10.27 -6.70 3.89
C LEU A 88 10.77 -7.45 5.13
N LYS A 89 9.86 -7.84 6.04
CA LYS A 89 10.18 -8.64 7.22
C LYS A 89 10.77 -10.01 6.88
N TRP A 90 10.32 -10.64 5.79
CA TRP A 90 10.92 -11.90 5.34
C TRP A 90 12.26 -11.69 4.65
N CYS A 91 12.40 -10.62 3.86
CA CYS A 91 13.65 -10.30 3.20
C CYS A 91 14.77 -10.02 4.20
N SER A 92 14.49 -9.39 5.36
CA SER A 92 15.52 -9.21 6.40
C SER A 92 16.02 -10.54 6.97
N ILE A 93 15.16 -11.57 7.04
CA ILE A 93 15.53 -12.92 7.47
C ILE A 93 16.30 -13.65 6.36
N VAL A 94 15.81 -13.60 5.11
CA VAL A 94 16.42 -14.32 3.98
C VAL A 94 17.78 -13.75 3.62
N PHE A 95 17.92 -12.42 3.65
CA PHE A 95 19.14 -11.72 3.29
C PHE A 95 20.01 -11.38 4.49
N TYR A 96 19.87 -12.09 5.62
CA TYR A 96 20.64 -11.79 6.83
C TYR A 96 22.17 -11.81 6.62
N GLN A 97 22.65 -12.66 5.69
CA GLN A 97 24.07 -12.74 5.31
C GLN A 97 24.53 -11.55 4.44
N TYR A 98 23.58 -10.80 3.88
CA TYR A 98 23.78 -9.61 3.06
C TYR A 98 23.34 -8.35 3.81
N ALA A 99 23.75 -8.23 5.07
CA ALA A 99 23.36 -7.14 5.96
C ALA A 99 23.74 -5.73 5.44
N ASP A 100 24.66 -5.65 4.49
CA ASP A 100 25.10 -4.39 3.87
C ASP A 100 24.13 -3.87 2.80
N ILE A 101 23.12 -4.66 2.38
CA ILE A 101 22.12 -4.21 1.43
C ILE A 101 21.22 -3.17 2.12
N PRO A 102 21.13 -1.93 1.61
CA PRO A 102 20.27 -0.91 2.19
C PRO A 102 18.80 -1.34 2.15
N PHE A 103 18.05 -1.04 3.22
CA PHE A 103 16.63 -1.38 3.32
C PHE A 103 15.82 -0.87 2.13
N ASP A 104 16.06 0.38 1.70
CA ASP A 104 15.38 1.00 0.56
C ASP A 104 15.62 0.24 -0.75
N THR A 105 16.77 -0.44 -0.88
CA THR A 105 17.06 -1.29 -2.04
C THR A 105 16.16 -2.52 -2.06
N ILE A 106 15.95 -3.14 -0.90
CA ILE A 106 15.04 -4.29 -0.76
C ILE A 106 13.60 -3.85 -1.01
N GLU A 107 13.18 -2.71 -0.44
CA GLU A 107 11.85 -2.14 -0.70
C GLU A 107 11.65 -1.91 -2.20
N LYS A 108 12.66 -1.38 -2.89
CA LYS A 108 12.59 -1.15 -4.33
C LYS A 108 12.43 -2.43 -5.14
N VAL A 109 13.11 -3.51 -4.75
CA VAL A 109 12.92 -4.83 -5.38
C VAL A 109 11.48 -5.31 -5.19
N LEU A 110 10.93 -5.16 -3.99
CA LEU A 110 9.55 -5.57 -3.69
C LEU A 110 8.50 -4.73 -4.43
N GLU A 111 8.79 -3.47 -4.78
CA GLU A 111 7.90 -2.64 -5.60
C GLU A 111 7.64 -3.22 -7.00
N TYR A 112 8.58 -4.01 -7.55
CA TYR A 112 8.42 -4.72 -8.83
C TYR A 112 7.49 -5.92 -8.74
N LEU A 113 7.24 -6.43 -7.52
CA LEU A 113 6.37 -7.58 -7.30
C LEU A 113 4.90 -7.14 -7.25
N ASN A 114 4.04 -7.85 -7.99
CA ASN A 114 2.60 -7.65 -7.86
C ASN A 114 2.08 -8.29 -6.55
N ASN A 115 0.81 -8.10 -6.22
CA ASN A 115 0.24 -8.62 -4.97
C ASN A 115 0.20 -10.16 -4.91
N THR A 116 0.20 -10.86 -6.03
CA THR A 116 0.30 -12.32 -6.09
C THR A 116 1.73 -12.76 -5.80
N ASP A 117 2.71 -12.13 -6.44
CA ASP A 117 4.13 -12.45 -6.24
C ASP A 117 4.55 -12.18 -4.79
N LEU A 118 4.11 -11.07 -4.19
CA LEU A 118 4.35 -10.78 -2.78
C LEU A 118 3.77 -11.86 -1.86
N ARG A 119 2.57 -12.38 -2.16
CA ARG A 119 1.98 -13.48 -1.38
C ARG A 119 2.77 -14.78 -1.53
N ILE A 120 3.23 -15.08 -2.74
CA ILE A 120 4.06 -16.25 -3.01
C ILE A 120 5.38 -16.14 -2.23
N LEU A 121 6.04 -14.98 -2.29
CA LEU A 121 7.26 -14.70 -1.51
C LEU A 121 7.02 -14.94 -0.02
N ILE A 122 6.01 -14.29 0.56
CA ILE A 122 5.65 -14.45 1.98
C ILE A 122 5.40 -15.93 2.31
N TYR A 123 4.65 -16.64 1.47
CA TYR A 123 4.33 -18.04 1.71
C TYR A 123 5.57 -18.94 1.63
N ALA A 124 6.42 -18.74 0.63
CA ALA A 124 7.66 -19.50 0.45
C ALA A 124 8.66 -19.29 1.60
N CYS A 125 8.66 -18.09 2.21
CA CYS A 125 9.54 -17.77 3.33
C CYS A 125 9.01 -18.27 4.69
N LYS A 126 7.72 -18.57 4.85
CA LYS A 126 7.13 -19.03 6.14
C LYS A 126 7.91 -20.15 6.85
N PRO A 127 8.35 -21.22 6.16
CA PRO A 127 9.11 -22.31 6.79
C PRO A 127 10.50 -21.89 7.30
N LEU A 128 11.01 -20.73 6.89
CA LEU A 128 12.33 -20.24 7.30
C LEU A 128 12.32 -19.69 8.73
N LYS A 129 11.15 -19.30 9.28
CA LYS A 129 11.08 -18.79 10.64
C LYS A 129 11.52 -19.83 11.68
N SER A 130 11.07 -21.08 11.56
CA SER A 130 11.50 -22.14 12.49
C SER A 130 12.99 -22.42 12.40
N LYS A 131 13.57 -22.37 11.19
CA LYS A 131 15.02 -22.51 10.98
C LYS A 131 15.82 -21.33 11.50
N PHE A 132 15.29 -20.10 11.38
CA PHE A 132 15.94 -18.91 11.92
C PHE A 132 15.93 -18.91 13.45
N ASP A 133 14.83 -19.31 14.07
CA ASP A 133 14.75 -19.45 15.53
C ASP A 133 15.78 -20.48 16.06
N GLU A 134 16.00 -21.58 15.34
CA GLU A 134 17.06 -22.57 15.63
C GLU A 134 18.49 -22.00 15.43
N ILE A 135 18.74 -21.25 14.35
CA ILE A 135 20.05 -20.65 14.06
C ILE A 135 20.39 -19.51 15.03
N SER A 136 19.42 -18.66 15.35
CA SER A 136 19.52 -17.59 16.36
C SER A 136 19.95 -18.16 17.72
N PHE A 137 19.33 -19.25 18.17
CA PHE A 137 19.76 -19.92 19.42
C PHE A 137 21.21 -20.43 19.38
N SER A 138 21.73 -20.78 18.20
CA SER A 138 23.09 -21.29 18.05
C SER A 138 24.17 -20.23 17.86
N SER A 139 23.82 -18.97 17.58
CA SER A 139 24.78 -17.95 17.09
C SER A 139 24.73 -16.59 17.79
N LEU A 140 23.98 -16.40 18.88
CA LEU A 140 23.84 -15.08 19.50
C LEU A 140 25.02 -14.68 20.39
N SER A 141 25.91 -13.84 19.84
CA SER A 141 26.25 -12.56 20.49
C SER A 141 25.26 -11.49 19.99
N LEU A 142 24.25 -11.23 20.82
CA LEU A 142 23.12 -10.30 20.62
C LEU A 142 23.56 -8.83 20.58
N GLU A 143 23.61 -8.21 19.40
CA GLU A 143 23.68 -6.73 19.29
C GLU A 143 22.85 -6.11 18.15
N ARG A 144 22.04 -6.87 17.39
CA ARG A 144 21.32 -6.30 16.21
C ARG A 144 19.80 -6.47 16.18
N LEU A 145 19.16 -6.81 17.30
CA LEU A 145 17.70 -6.95 17.35
C LEU A 145 16.95 -5.64 17.69
N ASP A 146 17.66 -4.57 18.06
CA ASP A 146 17.04 -3.28 18.40
C ASP A 146 16.71 -2.40 17.18
N LEU A 147 16.93 -2.89 15.95
CA LEU A 147 16.70 -2.13 14.72
C LEU A 147 15.29 -2.31 14.10
N PHE A 148 14.41 -3.07 14.73
CA PHE A 148 13.10 -3.43 14.15
C PHE A 148 11.87 -2.83 14.85
N ASP A 149 12.05 -1.91 15.80
CA ASP A 149 10.97 -1.10 16.37
C ASP A 149 10.93 0.30 15.73
N TYR A 150 10.25 0.41 14.58
CA TYR A 150 9.73 1.67 14.02
C TYR A 150 8.36 1.45 13.36
#